data_AF-A0A850SCG5-F1
#
_entry.id   AF-A0A850SCG5-F1
#
_cell.length_a   1.000
_cell.length_b   1.000
_cell.length_c   1.000
_cell.angle_alpha   90.00
_cell.angle_beta   90.00
_cell.angle_gamma   90.00
#
_symmetry.space_group_name_H-M   'P 1'
#
loop_
_entity.id
_entity.type
_entity.pdbx_description
1 polymer ?
#
loop_
_entity_poly.entity_id
_entity_poly.type
_entity_poly.pdbx_seq_one_letter_code
_entity_poly.pdbx_strand_id
1 'polypeptide(L)' 'MTEPEILIRRMRYRLNRQGMLELDAWLSPLLDADMQDTGVVSAIELLLQCEAPELQMMMTGETEVPKVLEKWLCR' A
#
# COMPACT_ATOMS: atom_id res chain seq x y z
N MET A 1 15.00 -18.92 -2.15
CA MET A 1 14.26 -17.65 -2.11
C MET A 1 15.21 -16.61 -1.58
N THR A 2 15.37 -15.51 -2.29
CA THR A 2 16.22 -14.40 -1.85
C THR A 2 15.46 -13.58 -0.79
N GLU A 3 16.18 -12.93 0.12
CA GLU A 3 15.61 -12.03 1.13
C GLU A 3 14.62 -10.99 0.56
N PRO A 4 14.88 -10.32 -0.58
CA PRO A 4 13.92 -9.40 -1.21
C PRO A 4 12.61 -10.07 -1.65
N GLU A 5 12.65 -11.32 -2.14
CA GLU A 5 11.41 -12.03 -2.53
C GLU A 5 10.48 -12.29 -1.33
N ILE A 6 11.06 -12.53 -0.15
CA ILE A 6 10.30 -12.76 1.08
C ILE A 6 9.63 -11.47 1.54
N LEU A 7 10.34 -10.35 1.48
CA LEU A 7 9.81 -9.03 1.83
C LEU A 7 8.62 -8.66 0.94
N ILE A 8 8.76 -8.81 -0.38
CA ILE A 8 7.69 -8.51 -1.35
C ILE A 8 6.46 -9.37 -1.08
N ARG A 9 6.64 -10.68 -0.81
CA ARG A 9 5.51 -11.57 -0.48
C ARG A 9 4.79 -11.15 0.80
N ARG A 10 5.54 -10.75 1.85
CA ARG A 10 4.96 -10.25 3.10
C ARG A 10 4.20 -8.93 2.89
N MET A 11 4.74 -8.02 2.07
CA MET A 11 4.06 -6.77 1.73
C MET A 11 2.73 -7.04 1.01
N ARG A 12 2.74 -7.86 -0.04
CA ARG A 12 1.54 -8.24 -0.79
C ARG A 12 0.49 -8.91 0.09
N TYR A 13 0.93 -9.75 1.03
CA TYR A 13 0.02 -10.37 1.99
C TYR A 13 -0.64 -9.34 2.90
N ARG A 14 0.13 -8.37 3.42
CA ARG A 14 -0.39 -7.30 4.29
C ARG A 14 -1.36 -6.39 3.54
N LEU A 15 -1.09 -6.03 2.29
CA LEU A 15 -2.00 -5.24 1.45
C LEU A 15 -3.39 -5.87 1.30
N ASN A 16 -3.48 -7.21 1.33
CA ASN A 16 -4.75 -7.95 1.23
C ASN A 16 -5.40 -8.29 2.59
N ARG A 17 -4.84 -7.81 3.70
CA ARG A 17 -5.30 -8.14 5.05
C ARG A 17 -5.25 -6.93 5.99
N GLN A 18 -5.97 -5.88 5.63
CA GLN A 18 -6.24 -4.76 6.55
C GLN A 18 -7.35 -5.09 7.55
N GLY A 19 -8.19 -6.10 7.27
CA GLY A 19 -9.34 -6.44 8.12
C GLY A 19 -10.57 -5.58 7.85
N MET A 20 -10.53 -4.75 6.80
CA MET A 20 -11.64 -3.93 6.31
C MET A 20 -11.72 -4.05 4.78
N LEU A 21 -12.86 -4.52 4.27
CA LEU A 21 -13.04 -4.77 2.84
C LEU A 21 -12.81 -3.53 1.97
N GLU A 22 -13.20 -2.35 2.46
CA GLU A 22 -13.01 -1.08 1.74
C GLU A 22 -11.52 -0.75 1.58
N LEU A 23 -10.74 -0.90 2.64
CA LEU A 23 -9.29 -0.68 2.60
C LEU A 23 -8.58 -1.77 1.77
N ASP A 24 -9.00 -3.02 1.89
CA ASP A 24 -8.46 -4.11 1.07
C ASP A 24 -8.69 -3.84 -0.43
N ALA A 25 -9.90 -3.35 -0.80
CA ALA A 25 -10.22 -2.98 -2.17
C ALA A 25 -9.43 -1.75 -2.65
N TRP A 26 -9.30 -0.72 -1.80
CA TRP A 26 -8.56 0.50 -2.11
C TRP A 26 -7.05 0.25 -2.28
N LEU A 27 -6.45 -0.63 -1.46
CA LEU A 27 -5.03 -0.97 -1.52
C LEU A 27 -4.69 -2.02 -2.59
N SER A 28 -5.67 -2.80 -3.07
CA SER A 28 -5.48 -3.85 -4.08
C SER A 28 -4.68 -3.42 -5.33
N PRO A 29 -4.87 -2.21 -5.91
CA PRO A 29 -4.07 -1.74 -7.06
C PRO A 29 -2.55 -1.70 -6.80
N LEU A 30 -2.12 -1.63 -5.54
CA LEU A 30 -0.69 -1.65 -5.18
C LEU A 30 -0.06 -3.03 -5.34
N LEU A 31 -0.84 -4.09 -5.51
CA LEU A 31 -0.32 -5.43 -5.80
C LEU A 31 0.40 -5.49 -7.16
N ASP A 32 -0.05 -4.65 -8.09
CA ASP A 32 0.51 -4.47 -9.43
C ASP A 32 1.59 -3.37 -9.48
N ALA A 33 1.95 -2.79 -8.33
CA ALA A 33 2.99 -1.77 -8.27
C ALA A 33 4.39 -2.37 -8.54
N ASP A 34 5.29 -1.53 -9.04
CA ASP A 34 6.66 -1.95 -9.34
C ASP A 34 7.47 -2.10 -8.05
N MET A 35 7.60 -3.35 -7.58
CA MET A 35 8.34 -3.69 -6.36
C MET A 35 9.86 -3.67 -6.54
N GLN A 36 10.37 -3.34 -7.73
CA GLN A 36 11.80 -3.07 -7.95
C GLN A 36 12.15 -1.60 -7.72
N ASP A 37 11.17 -0.70 -7.75
CA ASP A 37 11.34 0.70 -7.40
C ASP A 37 11.37 0.85 -5.87
N THR A 38 12.53 1.22 -5.34
CA THR A 38 12.72 1.40 -3.89
C THR A 38 11.82 2.49 -3.32
N GLY A 39 11.48 3.53 -4.10
CA GLY A 39 10.56 4.58 -3.69
C GLY A 39 9.14 4.06 -3.51
N VAL A 40 8.69 3.19 -4.40
CA VAL A 40 7.39 2.52 -4.31
C VAL A 40 7.34 1.60 -3.10
N VAL A 41 8.37 0.76 -2.93
CA VAL A 41 8.46 -0.17 -1.79
C VAL A 41 8.41 0.59 -0.46
N SER A 42 9.25 1.63 -0.30
CA SER A 42 9.27 2.44 0.92
C SER A 42 7.94 3.14 1.18
N ALA A 43 7.26 3.66 0.14
CA ALA A 43 5.96 4.30 0.31
C ALA A 43 4.87 3.30 0.72
N ILE A 44 4.88 2.08 0.18
CA ILE A 44 3.95 1.03 0.59
C ILE A 44 4.24 0.60 2.03
N GLU A 45 5.50 0.50 2.44
CA GLU A 45 5.85 0.20 3.83
C GLU A 45 5.34 1.27 4.80
N LEU A 46 5.43 2.56 4.43
CA LEU A 46 4.87 3.65 5.22
C LEU A 46 3.34 3.53 5.35
N LEU A 47 2.61 3.25 4.26
CA LEU A 47 1.16 3.01 4.34
C LEU A 47 0.82 1.84 5.25
N LEU A 48 1.57 0.74 5.18
CA LEU A 48 1.34 -0.44 6.01
C LEU A 48 1.71 -0.23 7.50
N GLN A 49 2.31 0.91 7.86
CA GLN A 49 2.51 1.34 9.24
C GLN A 49 1.37 2.23 9.76
N CYS A 50 0.57 2.81 8.87
CA CYS A 50 -0.60 3.60 9.26
C CYS A 50 -1.70 2.71 9.83
N GLU A 51 -2.44 3.26 10.79
CA GLU A 51 -3.64 2.61 11.31
C GLU A 51 -4.82 2.76 10.34
N ALA A 52 -5.83 1.89 10.50
CA ALA A 52 -7.02 1.91 9.65
C ALA A 52 -7.72 3.29 9.55
N PRO A 53 -7.83 4.10 10.62
CA PRO A 53 -8.40 5.45 10.50
C PRO A 53 -7.57 6.39 9.62
N GLU A 54 -6.24 6.33 9.70
CA GLU A 54 -5.35 7.15 8.88
C GLU A 54 -5.47 6.77 7.40
N LEU A 55 -5.53 5.47 7.11
CA LEU A 55 -5.75 4.95 5.76
C LEU A 55 -7.11 5.38 5.20
N GLN A 56 -8.15 5.43 6.04
CA GLN A 56 -9.46 5.93 5.61
C GLN A 56 -9.41 7.42 5.26
N MET A 57 -8.73 8.25 6.04
CA MET A 57 -8.56 9.67 5.71
C MET A 57 -7.83 9.86 4.37
N MET A 58 -6.83 9.03 4.08
CA MET A 58 -6.16 9.03 2.78
C MET A 58 -7.09 8.57 1.64
N MET A 59 -7.90 7.55 1.90
CA MET A 59 -8.90 7.04 0.94
C MET A 59 -9.99 8.07 0.63
N THR A 60 -10.45 8.85 1.62
CA THR A 60 -11.45 9.92 1.44
C THR A 60 -10.86 11.22 0.89
N GLY A 61 -9.52 11.32 0.80
CA GLY A 61 -8.82 12.51 0.34
C GLY A 61 -8.69 13.61 1.40
N GLU A 62 -8.98 13.30 2.67
CA GLU A 62 -8.74 14.19 3.82
C GLU A 62 -7.26 14.34 4.16
N THR A 63 -6.47 13.29 3.87
CA THR A 63 -5.00 13.28 4.02
C THR A 63 -4.35 12.93 2.68
N GLU A 64 -3.18 13.52 2.41
CA GLU A 64 -2.42 13.20 1.20
C GLU A 64 -1.86 11.77 1.25
N VAL A 65 -1.98 11.05 0.14
CA VAL A 65 -1.23 9.80 -0.09
C VAL A 65 0.20 10.12 -0.54
N PRO A 66 1.16 9.20 -0.36
CA PRO A 66 2.50 9.38 -0.91
C PRO A 66 2.43 9.56 -2.44
N LYS A 67 3.05 10.65 -2.95
CA LYS A 67 2.99 11.03 -4.38
C LYS A 67 3.32 9.90 -5.36
N VAL A 68 4.29 9.05 -4.99
CA VAL A 68 4.69 7.91 -5.83
C VAL A 68 3.57 6.86 -5.98
N LEU A 69 2.61 6.83 -5.04
CA LEU A 69 1.49 5.90 -4.99
C LEU A 69 0.19 6.45 -5.59
N GLU A 70 0.09 7.77 -5.80
CA GLU A 70 -1.10 8.43 -6.37
C GLU A 70 -1.57 7.76 -7.66
N LYS A 71 -0.64 7.37 -8.55
CA LYS A 71 -0.98 6.72 -9.82
C LYS A 71 -1.76 5.40 -9.68
N TRP A 72 -1.74 4.78 -8.51
CA TRP A 72 -2.51 3.56 -8.21
C TRP A 72 -3.74 3.83 -7.33
N LEU A 73 -3.64 4.78 -6.39
CA LEU A 73 -4.67 5.01 -5.36
C LEU A 73 -5.64 6.16 -5.67
N CYS A 74 -5.25 7.10 -6.53
CA CYS A 74 -6.05 8.24 -6.97
C CYS A 74 -6.33 8.10 -8.47
N ARG A 75 -7.53 7.59 -8.81
CA ARG A 75 -8.02 7.50 -10.19
C ARG A 75 -9.24 8.40 -10.39
#